data_AF-A0A920SC53-F1
#
_entry.id   AF-A0A920SC53-F1
#
_cell.length_a   1.000
_cell.length_b   1.000
_cell.length_c   1.000
_cell.angle_alpha   90.00
_cell.angle_beta   90.00
_cell.angle_gamma   90.00
#
_symmetry.space_group_name_H-M   'P 1'
#
loop_
_entity.id
_entity.type
_entity.pdbx_description
1 polymer ?
#
loop_
_entity_poly.entity_id
_entity_poly.type
_entity_poly.pdbx_seq_one_letter_code
_entity_poly.pdbx_strand_id
1 'polypeptide(L)'
;MLFELREKKFRVNEITSIAVSFLHSYSTQIMKTEPGFNIRGIPSAQVSISSEVLAVFREYERTMTTVLNAYVMPKVSNYIRNLESSLR
;
A
#
# COMPACT_ATOMS: atom_id res chain seq x y z
N MET A 1 -7.70 14.61 -1.52
CA MET A 1 -8.76 13.68 -1.06
C MET A 1 -8.21 12.96 0.17
N LEU A 2 -8.57 13.42 1.37
CA LEU A 2 -8.09 12.87 2.63
C LEU A 2 -8.95 11.65 2.99
N PHE A 3 -8.36 10.45 3.02
CA PHE A 3 -9.05 9.25 3.47
C PHE A 3 -8.89 9.10 4.97
N GLU A 4 -9.91 9.51 5.72
CA GLU A 4 -10.03 9.16 7.13
C GLU A 4 -10.51 7.71 7.25
N LEU A 5 -9.60 6.79 7.60
CA LEU A 5 -10.00 5.49 8.12
C LEU A 5 -10.67 5.72 9.47
N ARG A 6 -12.01 5.82 9.47
CA ARG A 6 -12.79 6.02 10.69
C ARG A 6 -12.65 4.78 11.58
N GLU A 7 -11.82 4.93 12.62
CA GLU A 7 -11.36 3.93 13.57
C GLU A 7 -12.47 3.15 14.29
N LYS A 8 -12.89 1.99 13.79
CA LYS A 8 -13.75 1.10 14.60
C LYS A 8 -13.38 -0.38 14.67
N LYS A 9 -12.34 -0.88 13.99
CA LYS A 9 -12.06 -2.33 13.97
C LYS A 9 -10.61 -2.79 13.96
N PHE A 10 -9.62 -1.91 13.88
CA PHE A 10 -8.23 -2.33 13.77
C PHE A 10 -7.41 -1.86 14.96
N ARG A 11 -6.57 -2.75 15.49
CA ARG A 11 -5.46 -2.36 16.35
C ARG A 11 -4.47 -1.65 15.44
N VAL A 12 -4.58 -0.32 15.41
CA VAL A 12 -3.83 0.60 14.54
C VAL A 12 -2.33 0.30 14.52
N ASN A 13 -1.78 -0.14 15.65
CA ASN A 13 -0.36 -0.47 15.80
C ASN A 13 0.08 -1.84 15.23
N GLU A 14 -0.85 -2.71 14.81
CA GLU A 14 -0.54 -4.03 14.22
C GLU A 14 -0.55 -4.01 12.69
N ILE A 15 -1.03 -2.92 12.07
CA ILE A 15 -1.08 -2.80 10.62
C ILE A 15 0.29 -2.35 10.11
N THR A 16 0.95 -3.23 9.37
CA THR A 16 2.27 -2.98 8.78
C THR A 16 2.21 -2.63 7.28
N SER A 17 1.09 -2.94 6.63
CA SER A 17 0.88 -2.70 5.20
C SER A 17 -0.59 -2.55 4.84
N ILE A 18 -0.87 -1.79 3.77
CA ILE A 18 -2.24 -1.46 3.32
C ILE A 18 -2.29 -1.52 1.80
N ALA A 19 -3.29 -2.21 1.26
CA ALA A 19 -3.60 -2.21 -0.17
C ALA A 19 -4.82 -1.31 -0.44
N VAL A 20 -4.72 -0.47 -1.49
CA VAL A 20 -5.76 0.49 -1.86
C VAL A 20 -6.21 0.21 -3.29
N SER A 21 -7.48 -0.16 -3.46
CA SER A 21 -8.08 -0.42 -4.77
C SER A 21 -9.41 0.30 -4.90
N PHE A 22 -9.45 1.33 -5.76
CA PHE A 22 -10.69 1.99 -6.16
C PHE A 22 -11.16 1.45 -7.50
N LEU A 23 -12.48 1.41 -7.69
CA LEU A 23 -13.09 1.15 -8.99
C LEU A 23 -12.59 2.19 -10.01
N HIS A 24 -12.27 1.74 -11.22
CA HIS A 24 -11.76 2.58 -12.30
C HIS A 24 -10.43 3.29 -12.04
N SER A 25 -9.69 2.95 -10.98
CA SER A 25 -8.36 3.54 -10.71
C SER A 25 -7.32 3.26 -11.80
N TYR A 26 -7.57 2.31 -12.70
CA TYR A 26 -6.69 2.06 -13.85
C TYR A 26 -6.61 3.22 -14.84
N SER A 27 -7.66 4.04 -14.95
CA SER A 27 -7.71 5.17 -15.90
C SER A 27 -7.22 6.49 -15.30
N THR A 28 -7.05 6.53 -13.98
CA THR A 28 -6.63 7.72 -13.25
C THR A 28 -5.35 7.39 -12.51
N GLN A 29 -4.24 8.00 -12.90
CA GLN A 29 -3.05 8.02 -12.04
C GLN A 29 -3.41 8.83 -10.79
N ILE A 30 -3.90 8.14 -9.75
CA ILE A 30 -4.03 8.72 -8.41
C ILE A 30 -2.59 8.94 -7.93
N MET A 31 -2.15 10.15 -8.23
CA MET A 31 -0.81 10.72 -8.19
C MET A 31 -0.08 10.44 -6.85
N LYS A 32 1.18 9.97 -6.93
CA LYS A 32 2.16 9.88 -5.83
C LYS A 32 2.47 11.21 -5.13
N THR A 33 2.10 12.35 -5.70
CA THR A 33 2.70 13.65 -5.32
C THR A 33 2.02 14.36 -4.17
N GLU A 34 0.99 13.78 -3.58
CA GLU A 34 0.56 14.23 -2.26
C GLU A 34 1.19 13.31 -1.20
N PRO A 35 1.88 13.86 -0.20
CA PRO A 35 2.06 13.24 1.13
C PRO A 35 0.75 12.80 1.81
N GLY A 36 -0.38 12.80 1.08
CA GLY A 36 -1.78 12.76 1.48
C GLY A 36 -2.46 11.40 1.36
N PHE A 37 -1.73 10.34 1.01
CA PHE A 37 -2.08 8.99 1.51
C PHE A 37 -1.43 8.70 2.87
N ASN A 38 -1.18 9.75 3.65
CA ASN A 38 -1.08 9.67 5.10
C ASN A 38 -2.43 9.16 5.62
N ILE A 39 -2.52 7.85 5.78
CA ILE A 39 -3.61 7.24 6.51
C ILE A 39 -3.44 7.70 7.96
N ARG A 40 -4.13 8.79 8.31
CA ARG A 40 -4.11 9.34 9.66
C ARG A 40 -4.45 8.20 10.62
N GLY A 41 -3.48 7.86 11.48
CA GLY A 41 -3.56 6.71 12.39
C GLY A 41 -2.42 5.70 12.20
N ILE A 42 -1.97 5.42 10.96
CA ILE A 42 -1.00 4.35 10.68
C ILE A 42 0.18 4.84 9.82
N PRO A 43 0.96 5.83 10.30
CA PRO A 43 2.04 6.45 9.51
C PRO A 43 3.21 5.49 9.19
N SER A 44 3.33 4.37 9.91
CA SER A 44 4.39 3.37 9.69
C SER A 44 4.02 2.30 8.65
N ALA A 45 2.77 2.22 8.21
CA ALA A 45 2.35 1.18 7.27
C ALA A 45 2.79 1.51 5.84
N GLN A 46 3.26 0.49 5.13
CA GLN A 46 3.54 0.59 3.70
C GLN A 46 2.24 0.55 2.91
N VAL A 47 2.03 1.52 2.01
CA VAL A 47 0.81 1.60 1.19
C VAL A 47 1.10 1.15 -0.24
N SER A 48 0.30 0.22 -0.75
CA SER A 48 0.29 -0.21 -2.15
C SER A 48 -0.96 0.29 -2.86
N ILE A 49 -0.78 1.08 -3.92
CA ILE A 49 -1.87 1.66 -4.70
C ILE A 49 -2.08 0.84 -5.97
N SER A 50 -3.31 0.37 -6.19
CA SER A 50 -3.58 -0.59 -7.25
C SER A 50 -3.32 -0.11 -8.68
N SER A 51 -3.46 1.19 -8.93
CA SER A 51 -3.12 1.82 -10.21
C SER A 51 -1.61 1.90 -10.46
N GLU A 52 -0.79 1.83 -9.41
CA GLU A 52 0.67 1.76 -9.52
C GLU A 52 1.17 0.32 -9.65
N VAL A 53 0.50 -0.62 -8.97
CA VAL A 53 0.87 -2.04 -8.97
C VAL A 53 0.48 -2.69 -10.30
N LEU A 54 -0.77 -2.53 -10.74
CA LEU A 54 -1.28 -3.14 -11.97
C LEU A 54 -2.40 -2.30 -12.59
N ALA A 55 -2.06 -1.40 -13.50
CA ALA A 55 -2.99 -0.51 -14.19
C ALA A 55 -3.83 -1.20 -15.29
N VAL A 56 -4.62 -2.21 -14.92
CA VAL A 56 -5.54 -2.92 -15.83
C VAL A 56 -6.98 -2.66 -15.46
N PHE A 57 -7.88 -2.61 -16.45
CA PHE A 57 -9.31 -2.38 -16.22
C PHE A 57 -9.98 -3.45 -15.35
N ARG A 58 -9.39 -4.65 -15.31
CA ARG A 58 -9.93 -5.81 -14.61
C ARG A 58 -9.69 -5.70 -13.10
N GLU A 59 -10.78 -5.44 -12.37
CA GLU A 59 -10.76 -5.15 -10.93
C GLU A 59 -10.22 -6.30 -10.08
N TYR A 60 -10.56 -7.55 -10.43
CA TYR A 60 -10.14 -8.73 -9.67
C TYR A 60 -8.63 -8.89 -9.71
N GLU A 61 -8.04 -8.90 -10.91
CA GLU A 61 -6.62 -9.07 -11.14
C GLU A 61 -5.83 -7.92 -10.51
N ARG A 62 -6.31 -6.68 -10.71
CA ARG A 62 -5.69 -5.49 -10.13
C ARG A 62 -5.70 -5.55 -8.60
N THR A 63 -6.84 -5.83 -8.00
CA THR A 63 -6.98 -5.88 -6.53
C THR A 63 -6.15 -7.03 -5.95
N MET A 64 -6.22 -8.23 -6.54
CA MET A 64 -5.47 -9.40 -6.09
C MET A 64 -3.96 -9.13 -6.11
N THR A 65 -3.45 -8.57 -7.20
CA THR A 65 -2.02 -8.23 -7.32
C THR A 65 -1.61 -7.16 -6.31
N THR A 66 -2.46 -6.17 -6.06
CA THR A 66 -2.21 -5.10 -5.08
C THR A 66 -2.14 -5.65 -3.65
N VAL A 67 -3.03 -6.58 -3.30
CA VAL A 67 -3.03 -7.26 -2.00
C VAL A 67 -1.77 -8.10 -1.83
N LEU A 68 -1.37 -8.85 -2.86
CA LEU A 68 -0.10 -9.60 -2.83
C LEU A 68 1.09 -8.68 -2.65
N ASN A 69 1.14 -7.55 -3.38
CA ASN A 69 2.21 -6.57 -3.24
C ASN A 69 2.30 -6.02 -1.81
N ALA A 70 1.17 -5.57 -1.24
CA ALA A 70 1.12 -5.07 0.13
C ALA A 70 1.60 -6.11 1.16
N TYR A 71 1.26 -7.39 0.96
CA TYR A 71 1.69 -8.47 1.85
C TYR A 71 3.19 -8.78 1.77
N VAL A 72 3.76 -8.74 0.56
CA VAL A 72 5.15 -9.15 0.31
C VAL A 72 6.14 -8.03 0.59
N MET A 73 5.79 -6.78 0.28
CA MET A 73 6.70 -5.64 0.29
C MET A 73 7.39 -5.39 1.64
N PRO A 74 6.74 -5.52 2.82
CA PRO A 74 7.42 -5.35 4.10
C PRO A 74 8.50 -6.41 4.36
N LYS A 75 8.22 -7.66 3.99
CA LYS A 75 9.16 -8.79 4.18
C LYS A 75 10.39 -8.64 3.30
N VAL A 76 10.17 -8.33 2.02
CA VAL A 76 11.28 -8.09 1.07
C VAL A 76 12.10 -6.88 1.48
N SER A 77 11.44 -5.78 1.89
CA SER A 77 12.14 -4.58 2.38
C SER A 77 13.05 -4.88 3.57
N ASN A 78 12.57 -5.67 4.54
CA ASN A 78 13.38 -6.10 5.69
C ASN A 78 14.55 -7.00 5.27
N TYR A 79 14.31 -7.95 4.37
CA TYR A 79 15.34 -8.84 3.88
C TYR A 79 16.49 -8.07 3.21
N ILE A 80 16.15 -7.14 2.30
CA ILE A 80 17.14 -6.32 1.60
C ILE A 80 17.91 -5.43 2.58
N ARG A 81 17.23 -4.79 3.54
CA ARG A 81 17.90 -3.99 4.59
C ARG A 81 18.90 -4.81 5.40
N ASN A 82 18.51 -6.02 5.82
CA ASN A 82 19.40 -6.89 6.59
C ASN A 82 20.61 -7.34 5.76
N LEU A 83 20.39 -7.62 4.47
CA LEU A 83 21.45 -7.97 3.55
C LEU A 83 22.44 -6.80 3.38
N GLU A 84 21.95 -5.60 3.10
CA GLU A 84 22.78 -4.38 2.98
C GLU A 84 23.58 -4.10 4.25
N SER A 85 22.99 -4.31 5.43
CA SER A 85 23.67 -4.15 6.71
C SER A 85 24.75 -5.20 6.97
N SER A 86 24.65 -6.38 6.37
CA SER A 86 25.64 -7.46 6.53
C SER A 86 26.83 -7.32 5.56
N LEU A 87 26.69 -6.53 4.49
CA LEU A 87 27.72 -6.31 3.48
C LEU A 87 28.53 -5.02 3.73
N ARG A 88 28.13 -4.19 4.70
CA ARG A 88 28.87 -3.02 5.19
C ARG A 88 29.75 -3.40 6.37
#